data_AF-A0A938EQC7-F1
#
_entry.id   AF-A0A938EQC7-F1
#
_cell.length_a   1.000
_cell.length_b   1.000
_cell.length_c   1.000
_cell.angle_alpha   90.00
_cell.angle_beta   90.00
_cell.angle_gamma   90.00
#
_symmetry.space_group_name_H-M   'P 1'
#
loop_
_entity.id
_entity.type
_entity.pdbx_description
1 polymer ?
#
loop_
_entity_poly.entity_id
_entity_poly.type
_entity_poly.pdbx_seq_one_letter_code
_entity_poly.pdbx_strand_id
1 'polypeptide(L)'
;MSSSRRPEPSRPGPAGPRERGPLASYHRALAFLDGGDEVAARRAVEEGLARSWTPQCAPVRECLDDLGAQLDGDAALRRFAARTPGPRGWIARPGALADEVMGLGRAHLMEIAIEEVAMLLPDPVMGRLIDGLRVAGGVACDDLLVACGTVLGGRLACHARAAAGGARASSPAARALAYPRLAAAWSTPVDATSRQQQVIIAVARDGGRVAPLLCLIDDRDSGPVLRDGFFLPDMVPGRLDREVLAPMAAAGMRAGPSGAADALERVYTALHAALSAGGRIPSEAHQSVITRMRRLYAACGGSCTDPSAGSGPHVG
;
A
#
# COMPACT_ATOMS: atom_id res chain seq x y z
N MET A 1 24.72 28.01 63.88
CA MET A 1 23.40 27.39 63.66
C MET A 1 23.06 27.57 62.18
N SER A 2 23.42 26.59 61.36
CA SER A 2 23.33 26.68 59.89
C SER A 2 21.95 26.25 59.42
N SER A 3 21.26 27.15 58.73
CA SER A 3 19.94 26.93 58.15
C SER A 3 20.05 26.16 56.84
N SER A 4 19.44 24.98 56.82
CA SER A 4 19.23 24.13 55.65
C SER A 4 18.12 24.71 54.78
N ARG A 5 18.44 25.16 53.56
CA ARG A 5 17.43 25.44 52.51
C ARG A 5 17.37 24.24 51.57
N ARG A 6 16.20 23.61 51.49
CA ARG A 6 15.87 22.60 50.49
C ARG A 6 15.82 23.24 49.09
N PRO A 7 16.19 22.52 48.02
CA PRO A 7 15.96 22.99 46.66
C PRO A 7 14.45 22.94 46.34
N GLU A 8 13.90 24.05 45.86
CA GLU A 8 12.55 24.10 45.33
C GLU A 8 12.46 23.28 44.04
N PRO A 9 11.34 22.54 43.81
CA PRO A 9 11.12 21.86 42.55
C PRO A 9 10.88 22.89 41.44
N SER A 10 11.68 22.79 40.38
CA SER A 10 11.56 23.59 39.16
C SER A 10 10.11 23.50 38.64
N ARG A 11 9.42 24.64 38.63
CA ARG A 11 8.10 24.75 37.99
C ARG A 11 8.24 24.37 36.52
N PRO A 12 7.34 23.54 35.96
CA PRO A 12 7.30 23.32 34.52
C PRO A 12 7.04 24.67 33.84
N GLY A 13 7.87 25.00 32.85
CA GLY A 13 7.69 26.20 32.04
C GLY A 13 6.31 26.20 31.35
N PRO A 14 5.80 27.38 30.95
CA PRO A 14 4.52 27.48 30.28
C PRO A 14 4.51 26.61 29.03
N ALA A 15 3.53 25.71 28.91
CA ALA A 15 3.26 25.00 27.67
C ALA A 15 3.15 26.03 26.54
N GLY A 16 3.97 25.86 25.50
CA GLY A 16 3.95 26.72 24.32
C GLY A 16 2.54 26.86 23.74
N PRO A 17 2.28 27.89 22.92
CA PRO A 17 0.97 28.11 22.34
C PRO A 17 0.50 26.82 21.66
N ARG A 18 -0.57 26.21 22.20
CA ARG A 18 -1.22 25.06 21.57
C ARG A 18 -1.61 25.49 20.18
N GLU A 19 -0.98 24.93 19.15
CA GLU A 19 -1.37 25.16 17.77
C GLU A 19 -2.89 24.93 17.66
N ARG A 20 -3.62 25.94 17.22
CA ARG A 20 -5.07 25.87 16.98
C ARG A 20 -5.32 25.97 15.49
N GLY A 21 -6.25 25.17 14.98
CA GLY A 21 -6.67 25.20 13.58
C GLY A 21 -6.68 23.82 12.92
N PRO A 22 -7.11 23.73 11.66
CA PRO A 22 -7.19 22.47 10.92
C PRO A 22 -5.87 21.69 10.88
N LEU A 23 -4.74 22.40 10.75
CA LEU A 23 -3.41 21.80 10.73
C LEU A 23 -3.07 21.08 12.04
N ALA A 24 -3.34 21.73 13.17
CA ALA A 24 -3.13 21.13 14.47
C ALA A 24 -4.04 19.93 14.69
N SER A 25 -5.29 19.98 14.21
CA SER A 25 -6.21 18.83 14.24
C SER A 25 -5.69 17.67 13.41
N TYR A 26 -5.14 17.94 12.23
CA TYR A 26 -4.51 16.93 11.39
C TYR A 26 -3.30 16.27 12.07
N HIS A 27 -2.39 17.05 12.66
CA HIS A 27 -1.26 16.51 13.41
C HIS A 27 -1.69 15.69 14.63
N ARG A 28 -2.73 16.13 15.35
CA ARG A 28 -3.33 15.33 16.44
C ARG A 28 -3.89 14.01 15.93
N ALA A 29 -4.58 14.01 14.80
CA ALA A 29 -5.14 12.80 14.23
C ALA A 29 -4.05 11.78 13.89
N LEU A 30 -2.94 12.22 13.28
CA LEU A 30 -1.78 11.36 13.02
C LEU A 30 -1.16 10.82 14.32
N ALA A 31 -1.00 11.65 15.34
CA ALA A 31 -0.46 11.21 16.64
C ALA A 31 -1.36 10.19 17.35
N PHE A 32 -2.69 10.35 17.25
CA PHE A 32 -3.63 9.36 17.78
C PHE A 32 -3.58 8.05 17.01
N LEU A 33 -3.43 8.09 15.68
CA LEU A 33 -3.24 6.89 14.86
C LEU A 33 -1.95 6.14 15.21
N ASP A 34 -0.85 6.87 15.39
CA ASP A 34 0.43 6.29 15.83
C ASP A 34 0.30 5.62 17.22
N GLY A 35 -0.53 6.20 18.10
CA GLY A 35 -0.89 5.63 19.39
C GLY A 35 -1.99 4.55 19.37
N GLY A 36 -2.57 4.23 18.21
CA GLY A 36 -3.66 3.27 18.05
C GLY A 36 -5.05 3.72 18.54
N ASP A 37 -5.25 5.02 18.83
CA ASP A 37 -6.54 5.57 19.27
C ASP A 37 -7.35 6.11 18.07
N GLU A 38 -8.01 5.19 17.36
CA GLU A 38 -8.82 5.53 16.18
C GLU A 38 -10.01 6.46 16.51
N VAL A 39 -10.57 6.35 17.72
CA VAL A 39 -11.72 7.17 18.13
C VAL A 39 -11.28 8.61 18.31
N ALA A 40 -10.14 8.84 18.98
CA ALA A 40 -9.57 10.16 19.11
C ALA A 40 -9.08 10.71 17.77
N ALA A 41 -8.50 9.87 16.91
CA ALA A 41 -8.12 10.26 15.55
C ALA A 41 -9.33 10.77 14.75
N ARG A 42 -10.45 10.03 14.78
CA ARG A 42 -11.69 10.43 14.09
C ARG A 42 -12.24 11.76 14.60
N ARG A 43 -12.28 11.95 15.93
CA ARG A 43 -12.70 13.22 16.52
C ARG A 43 -11.80 14.37 16.08
N ALA A 44 -10.49 14.16 16.05
CA ALA A 44 -9.55 15.17 15.57
C ALA A 44 -9.76 15.51 14.09
N VAL A 45 -10.06 14.52 13.24
CA VAL A 45 -10.43 14.74 11.83
C VAL A 45 -11.67 15.60 11.71
N GLU A 46 -12.77 15.21 12.38
CA GLU A 46 -14.05 15.95 12.37
C GLU A 46 -13.89 17.39 12.86
N GLU A 47 -13.14 17.60 13.95
CA GLU A 47 -12.81 18.93 14.47
C GLU A 47 -12.01 19.79 13.49
N GLY A 48 -11.11 19.17 12.73
CA GLY A 48 -10.31 19.83 11.71
C GLY A 48 -11.16 20.26 10.52
N LEU A 49 -12.00 19.36 10.02
CA LEU A 49 -12.91 19.58 8.89
C LEU A 49 -13.92 20.69 9.19
N ALA A 50 -14.49 20.69 10.40
CA ALA A 50 -15.41 21.74 10.84
C ALA A 50 -14.80 23.16 10.83
N ARG A 51 -13.47 23.27 10.81
CA ARG A 51 -12.73 24.54 10.83
C ARG A 51 -12.04 24.86 9.52
N SER A 52 -12.10 23.99 8.51
CA SER A 52 -11.37 24.11 7.24
C SER A 52 -12.21 24.65 6.08
N TRP A 53 -13.13 25.57 6.38
CA TRP A 53 -14.04 26.20 5.42
C TRP A 53 -13.42 27.30 4.53
N THR A 54 -12.25 27.84 4.88
CA THR A 54 -11.62 28.89 4.08
C THR A 54 -10.77 28.31 2.96
N PRO A 55 -10.62 29.00 1.81
CA PRO A 55 -9.80 28.52 0.69
C PRO A 55 -8.33 28.23 1.08
N GLN A 56 -7.78 28.98 2.02
CA GLN A 56 -6.40 28.77 2.50
C GLN A 56 -6.21 27.43 3.24
N CYS A 57 -7.31 26.86 3.75
CA CYS A 57 -7.29 25.56 4.42
C CYS A 57 -7.49 24.38 3.44
N ALA A 58 -7.72 24.62 2.15
CA ALA A 58 -8.05 23.56 1.19
C ALA A 58 -7.03 22.39 1.18
N PRO A 59 -5.70 22.62 1.21
CA PRO A 59 -4.74 21.51 1.24
C PRO A 59 -4.82 20.67 2.51
N VAL A 60 -5.06 21.30 3.66
CA VAL A 60 -5.20 20.58 4.94
C VAL A 60 -6.53 19.86 5.03
N ARG A 61 -7.59 20.47 4.48
CA ARG A 61 -8.91 19.84 4.37
C ARG A 61 -8.84 18.56 3.56
N GLU A 62 -8.18 18.59 2.41
CA GLU A 62 -7.96 17.41 1.57
C GLU A 62 -7.26 16.29 2.35
N CYS A 63 -6.24 16.63 3.15
CA CYS A 63 -5.56 15.66 4.00
C CYS A 63 -6.45 15.07 5.10
N LEU A 64 -7.30 15.90 5.72
CA LEU A 64 -8.26 15.47 6.73
C LEU A 64 -9.36 14.58 6.14
N ASP A 65 -9.91 14.95 4.98
CA ASP A 65 -10.90 14.17 4.24
C ASP A 65 -10.32 12.79 3.86
N ASP A 66 -9.07 12.77 3.39
CA ASP A 66 -8.38 11.54 3.04
C ASP A 66 -8.14 10.63 4.26
N LEU A 67 -7.74 11.21 5.41
CA LEU A 67 -7.53 10.49 6.66
C LEU A 67 -8.84 9.92 7.23
N GLY A 68 -9.94 10.69 7.16
CA GLY A 68 -11.27 10.21 7.51
C GLY A 68 -11.69 9.03 6.64
N ALA A 69 -11.45 9.14 5.32
CA ALA A 69 -11.69 8.05 4.40
C ALA A 69 -10.83 6.81 4.70
N GLN A 70 -9.56 6.96 5.13
CA GLN A 70 -8.72 5.84 5.56
C GLN A 70 -9.33 5.11 6.77
N LEU A 71 -9.71 5.86 7.82
CA LEU A 71 -10.38 5.32 9.00
C LEU A 71 -11.69 4.58 8.67
N ASP A 72 -12.46 5.08 7.69
CA ASP A 72 -13.66 4.41 7.20
C ASP A 72 -13.37 3.09 6.48
N GLY A 73 -12.24 3.04 5.75
CA GLY A 73 -11.74 1.83 5.09
C GLY A 73 -11.36 0.74 6.09
N ASP A 74 -10.63 1.11 7.15
CA ASP A 74 -10.26 0.17 8.22
C ASP A 74 -11.50 -0.37 8.94
N ALA A 75 -12.48 0.50 9.18
CA ALA A 75 -13.77 0.08 9.74
C ALA A 75 -14.55 -0.84 8.78
N ALA A 76 -14.45 -0.61 7.46
CA ALA A 76 -15.07 -1.47 6.45
C ALA A 76 -14.42 -2.86 6.43
N LEU A 77 -13.10 -2.96 6.50
CA LEU A 77 -12.39 -4.24 6.60
C LEU A 77 -12.76 -5.00 7.87
N ARG A 78 -12.87 -4.32 9.02
CA ARG A 78 -13.34 -4.96 10.26
C ARG A 78 -14.77 -5.48 10.15
N ARG A 79 -15.67 -4.72 9.51
CA ARG A 79 -17.05 -5.17 9.26
C ARG A 79 -17.08 -6.35 8.29
N PHE A 80 -16.25 -6.33 7.25
CA PHE A 80 -16.07 -7.46 6.35
C PHE A 80 -15.61 -8.69 7.12
N ALA A 81 -14.52 -8.60 7.89
CA ALA A 81 -14.02 -9.71 8.71
C ALA A 81 -15.05 -10.26 9.71
N ALA A 82 -15.90 -9.39 10.28
CA ALA A 82 -16.94 -9.79 11.24
C ALA A 82 -18.18 -10.43 10.60
N ARG A 83 -18.56 -10.02 9.38
CA ARG A 83 -19.80 -10.47 8.72
C ARG A 83 -19.56 -11.59 7.73
N THR A 84 -18.42 -11.61 7.06
CA THR A 84 -18.16 -12.56 5.99
C THR A 84 -17.87 -13.93 6.62
N PRO A 85 -18.66 -14.96 6.31
CA PRO A 85 -18.51 -16.26 6.95
C PRO A 85 -17.14 -16.84 6.61
N GLY A 86 -16.39 -17.39 7.57
CA GLY A 86 -15.02 -17.87 7.34
C GLY A 86 -14.87 -18.94 6.24
N PRO A 87 -13.68 -19.54 6.03
CA PRO A 87 -13.35 -20.41 4.90
C PRO A 87 -14.44 -21.32 4.34
N ARG A 88 -15.18 -22.03 5.20
CA ARG A 88 -16.29 -22.91 4.76
C ARG A 88 -17.44 -22.16 4.10
N GLY A 89 -17.79 -20.99 4.62
CA GLY A 89 -18.84 -20.14 4.08
C GLY A 89 -18.47 -19.48 2.75
N TRP A 90 -17.22 -19.03 2.61
CA TRP A 90 -16.68 -18.54 1.33
C TRP A 90 -16.83 -19.56 0.21
N ILE A 91 -16.44 -20.82 0.49
CA ILE A 91 -16.53 -21.93 -0.48
C ILE A 91 -17.99 -22.30 -0.78
N ALA A 92 -18.87 -22.26 0.23
CA ALA A 92 -20.28 -22.59 0.05
C ALA A 92 -21.06 -21.49 -0.72
N ARG A 93 -20.62 -20.22 -0.61
CA ARG A 93 -21.31 -19.06 -1.19
C ARG A 93 -20.31 -18.07 -1.83
N PRO A 94 -19.62 -18.47 -2.92
CA PRO A 94 -18.59 -17.65 -3.55
C PRO A 94 -19.14 -16.31 -4.08
N GLY A 95 -20.38 -16.28 -4.61
CA GLY A 95 -21.00 -15.03 -5.06
C GLY A 95 -21.21 -14.01 -3.95
N ALA A 96 -21.62 -14.45 -2.75
CA ALA A 96 -21.79 -13.55 -1.61
C ALA A 96 -20.43 -12.99 -1.12
N LEU A 97 -19.37 -13.79 -1.19
CA LEU A 97 -18.01 -13.28 -0.95
C LEU A 97 -17.63 -12.22 -1.98
N ALA A 98 -17.92 -12.46 -3.26
CA ALA A 98 -17.65 -11.51 -4.33
C ALA A 98 -18.36 -10.17 -4.08
N ASP A 99 -19.64 -10.19 -3.74
CA ASP A 99 -20.40 -8.98 -3.42
C ASP A 99 -19.82 -8.23 -2.21
N GLU A 100 -19.43 -8.91 -1.15
CA GLU A 100 -18.81 -8.27 0.03
C GLU A 100 -17.44 -7.67 -0.27
N VAL A 101 -16.57 -8.37 -1.03
CA VAL A 101 -15.26 -7.84 -1.42
C VAL A 101 -15.41 -6.65 -2.37
N MET A 102 -16.29 -6.76 -3.36
CA MET A 102 -16.57 -5.66 -4.29
C MET A 102 -17.23 -4.46 -3.59
N GLY A 103 -18.05 -4.72 -2.57
CA GLY A 103 -18.68 -3.72 -1.72
C GLY A 103 -17.71 -2.87 -0.90
N LEU A 104 -16.44 -3.28 -0.76
CA LEU A 104 -15.39 -2.44 -0.18
C LEU A 104 -15.09 -1.21 -1.06
N GLY A 105 -15.33 -1.32 -2.36
CA GLY A 105 -15.36 -0.19 -3.31
C GLY A 105 -14.01 0.49 -3.59
N ARG A 106 -12.91 0.02 -3.00
CA ARG A 106 -11.56 0.60 -3.14
C ARG A 106 -10.52 -0.46 -3.44
N ALA A 107 -9.57 -0.13 -4.31
CA ALA A 107 -8.56 -1.08 -4.78
C ALA A 107 -7.72 -1.68 -3.63
N HIS A 108 -7.18 -0.86 -2.72
CA HIS A 108 -6.37 -1.38 -1.61
C HIS A 108 -7.15 -2.25 -0.63
N LEU A 109 -8.42 -1.94 -0.34
CA LEU A 109 -9.24 -2.75 0.56
C LEU A 109 -9.56 -4.11 -0.07
N MET A 110 -9.84 -4.13 -1.37
CA MET A 110 -10.00 -5.38 -2.12
C MET A 110 -8.72 -6.20 -2.14
N GLU A 111 -7.57 -5.56 -2.39
CA GLU A 111 -6.26 -6.23 -2.37
C GLU A 111 -5.98 -6.87 -1.01
N ILE A 112 -6.21 -6.14 0.09
CA ILE A 112 -6.08 -6.67 1.47
C ILE A 112 -7.02 -7.86 1.68
N ALA A 113 -8.30 -7.74 1.32
CA ALA A 113 -9.28 -8.81 1.50
C ALA A 113 -8.90 -10.08 0.72
N ILE A 114 -8.39 -9.93 -0.51
CA ILE A 114 -7.94 -11.07 -1.33
C ILE A 114 -6.68 -11.71 -0.71
N GLU A 115 -5.72 -10.91 -0.26
CA GLU A 115 -4.51 -11.43 0.40
C GLU A 115 -4.85 -12.15 1.72
N GLU A 116 -5.76 -11.61 2.53
CA GLU A 116 -6.22 -12.28 3.76
C GLU A 116 -6.93 -13.60 3.49
N VAL A 117 -7.83 -13.63 2.50
CA VAL A 117 -8.50 -14.88 2.08
C VAL A 117 -7.47 -15.90 1.60
N ALA A 118 -6.48 -15.47 0.81
CA ALA A 118 -5.42 -16.34 0.30
C ALA A 118 -4.50 -16.87 1.42
N MET A 119 -4.21 -16.06 2.45
CA MET A 119 -3.44 -16.50 3.62
C MET A 119 -4.18 -17.55 4.45
N LEU A 120 -5.51 -17.47 4.50
CA LEU A 120 -6.34 -18.37 5.31
C LEU A 120 -6.71 -19.67 4.59
N LEU A 121 -6.53 -19.74 3.27
CA LEU A 121 -6.89 -20.90 2.46
C LEU A 121 -5.65 -21.57 1.85
N PRO A 122 -5.45 -22.89 2.05
CA PRO A 122 -4.47 -23.63 1.28
C PRO A 122 -4.74 -23.52 -0.23
N ASP A 123 -3.69 -23.53 -1.07
CA ASP A 123 -3.80 -23.41 -2.53
C ASP A 123 -4.91 -24.27 -3.17
N PRO A 124 -5.08 -25.58 -2.83
CA PRO A 124 -6.15 -26.39 -3.43
C PRO A 124 -7.56 -25.94 -3.03
N VAL A 125 -7.69 -25.29 -1.87
CA VAL A 125 -8.97 -24.72 -1.41
C VAL A 125 -9.22 -23.39 -2.11
N MET A 126 -8.20 -22.56 -2.28
CA MET A 126 -8.29 -21.32 -3.04
C MET A 126 -8.63 -21.57 -4.51
N GLY A 127 -8.05 -22.59 -5.14
CA GLY A 127 -8.41 -23.02 -6.49
C GLY A 127 -9.90 -23.41 -6.61
N ARG A 128 -10.44 -24.12 -5.62
CA ARG A 128 -11.88 -24.43 -5.57
C ARG A 128 -12.76 -23.18 -5.37
N LEU A 129 -12.29 -22.19 -4.62
CA LEU A 129 -12.99 -20.91 -4.49
C LEU A 129 -13.06 -20.19 -5.85
N ILE A 130 -11.94 -20.15 -6.58
CA ILE A 130 -11.85 -19.58 -7.93
C ILE A 130 -12.82 -20.29 -8.89
N ASP A 131 -12.86 -21.63 -8.88
CA ASP A 131 -13.81 -22.39 -9.68
C ASP A 131 -15.27 -22.09 -9.26
N GLY A 132 -15.51 -21.96 -7.97
CA GLY A 132 -16.81 -21.59 -7.42
C GLY A 132 -17.28 -20.20 -7.87
N LEU A 133 -16.39 -19.21 -7.89
CA LEU A 133 -16.68 -17.86 -8.40
C LEU A 133 -17.07 -17.91 -9.88
N ARG A 134 -16.32 -18.66 -10.69
CA ARG A 134 -16.63 -18.86 -12.11
C ARG A 134 -17.99 -19.51 -12.33
N VAL A 135 -18.34 -20.52 -11.53
CA VAL A 135 -19.62 -21.23 -11.64
C VAL A 135 -20.78 -20.36 -11.15
N ALA A 136 -20.57 -19.58 -10.09
CA ALA A 136 -21.58 -18.64 -9.60
C ALA A 136 -21.88 -17.54 -10.62
N GLY A 137 -20.85 -17.05 -11.31
CA GLY A 137 -20.95 -16.04 -12.35
C GLY A 137 -21.46 -14.68 -11.86
N GLY A 138 -21.65 -13.75 -12.79
CA GLY A 138 -22.11 -12.39 -12.52
C GLY A 138 -20.97 -11.38 -12.36
N VAL A 139 -21.32 -10.10 -12.47
CA VAL A 139 -20.35 -8.99 -12.58
C VAL A 139 -19.38 -8.94 -11.40
N ALA A 140 -19.86 -9.13 -10.17
CA ALA A 140 -19.00 -9.13 -8.98
C ALA A 140 -18.01 -10.30 -8.97
N CYS A 141 -18.45 -11.49 -9.40
CA CYS A 141 -17.59 -12.66 -9.51
C CYS A 141 -16.52 -12.46 -10.59
N ASP A 142 -16.87 -11.91 -11.74
CA ASP A 142 -15.93 -11.64 -12.83
C ASP A 142 -14.88 -10.61 -12.40
N ASP A 143 -15.31 -9.52 -11.75
CA ASP A 143 -14.41 -8.50 -11.21
C ASP A 143 -13.48 -9.06 -10.13
N LEU A 144 -14.01 -9.91 -9.24
CA LEU A 144 -13.19 -10.56 -8.22
C LEU A 144 -12.21 -11.56 -8.85
N LEU A 145 -12.59 -12.30 -9.89
CA LEU A 145 -11.68 -13.19 -10.61
C LEU A 145 -10.54 -12.42 -11.29
N VAL A 146 -10.84 -11.27 -11.91
CA VAL A 146 -9.83 -10.36 -12.46
C VAL A 146 -8.90 -9.83 -11.36
N ALA A 147 -9.46 -9.39 -10.23
CA ALA A 147 -8.67 -8.93 -9.09
C ALA A 147 -7.79 -10.04 -8.51
N CYS A 148 -8.32 -11.26 -8.32
CA CYS A 148 -7.56 -12.44 -7.92
C CYS A 148 -6.43 -12.78 -8.91
N GLY A 149 -6.71 -12.71 -10.22
CA GLY A 149 -5.69 -12.90 -11.26
C GLY A 149 -4.57 -11.86 -11.23
N THR A 150 -4.82 -10.72 -10.59
CA THR A 150 -3.86 -9.62 -10.42
C THR A 150 -3.11 -9.73 -9.09
N VAL A 151 -3.81 -10.02 -8.00
CA VAL A 151 -3.29 -10.02 -6.62
C VAL A 151 -2.64 -11.35 -6.25
N LEU A 152 -3.12 -12.48 -6.75
CA LEU A 152 -2.50 -13.76 -6.43
C LEU A 152 -1.19 -13.94 -7.21
N GLY A 153 -0.29 -14.76 -6.66
CA GLY A 153 0.96 -15.16 -7.33
C GLY A 153 0.86 -16.52 -8.00
N GLY A 154 1.81 -16.81 -8.91
CA GLY A 154 2.05 -18.14 -9.47
C GLY A 154 0.83 -18.81 -10.10
N ARG A 155 0.61 -20.08 -9.77
CA ARG A 155 -0.44 -20.93 -10.37
C ARG A 155 -1.86 -20.42 -10.10
N LEU A 156 -2.11 -19.89 -8.90
CA LEU A 156 -3.43 -19.35 -8.53
C LEU A 156 -3.80 -18.12 -9.36
N ALA A 157 -2.82 -17.26 -9.67
CA ALA A 157 -3.03 -16.13 -10.57
C ALA A 157 -3.45 -16.60 -11.98
N CYS A 158 -2.75 -17.59 -12.53
CA CYS A 158 -3.08 -18.17 -13.83
C CYS A 158 -4.46 -18.82 -13.83
N HIS A 159 -4.80 -19.56 -12.78
CA HIS A 159 -6.13 -20.18 -12.62
C HIS A 159 -7.22 -19.11 -12.58
N ALA A 160 -7.07 -18.06 -11.78
CA ALA A 160 -8.03 -16.97 -11.70
C ALA A 160 -8.21 -16.24 -13.05
N ARG A 161 -7.12 -15.97 -13.78
CA ARG A 161 -7.19 -15.36 -15.13
C ARG A 161 -7.89 -16.27 -16.14
N ALA A 162 -7.61 -17.56 -16.11
CA ALA A 162 -8.28 -18.53 -16.97
C ALA A 162 -9.78 -18.63 -16.64
N ALA A 163 -10.11 -18.62 -15.34
CA ALA A 163 -11.48 -18.63 -14.85
C ALA A 163 -12.26 -17.36 -15.23
N ALA A 164 -11.59 -16.20 -15.26
CA ALA A 164 -12.18 -14.94 -15.73
C ALA A 164 -12.51 -14.96 -17.23
N GLY A 165 -11.96 -15.89 -18.03
CA GLY A 165 -12.35 -16.08 -19.44
C GLY A 165 -12.14 -14.85 -20.34
N GLY A 166 -11.21 -13.96 -19.99
CA GLY A 166 -10.98 -12.70 -20.71
C GLY A 166 -11.94 -11.57 -20.33
N ALA A 167 -12.73 -11.72 -19.26
CA ALA A 167 -13.54 -10.66 -18.69
C ALA A 167 -12.69 -9.41 -18.41
N ARG A 168 -13.28 -8.24 -18.64
CA ARG A 168 -12.69 -6.96 -18.26
C ARG A 168 -13.36 -6.48 -17.01
N ALA A 169 -12.54 -6.06 -16.04
CA ALA A 169 -13.04 -5.47 -14.81
C ALA A 169 -13.97 -4.28 -15.11
N SER A 170 -15.19 -4.34 -14.58
CA SER A 170 -16.20 -3.29 -14.68
C SER A 170 -16.07 -2.27 -13.55
N SER A 171 -15.75 -2.73 -12.35
CA SER A 171 -15.51 -1.90 -11.17
C SER A 171 -14.24 -1.04 -11.33
N PRO A 172 -14.30 0.26 -10.98
CA PRO A 172 -13.13 1.13 -10.94
C PRO A 172 -11.99 0.57 -10.08
N ALA A 173 -12.32 -0.04 -8.93
CA ALA A 173 -11.34 -0.58 -8.00
C ALA A 173 -10.63 -1.83 -8.58
N ALA A 174 -11.39 -2.77 -9.16
CA ALA A 174 -10.83 -3.95 -9.83
C ALA A 174 -9.96 -3.56 -11.03
N ARG A 175 -10.37 -2.54 -11.81
CA ARG A 175 -9.56 -1.99 -12.90
C ARG A 175 -8.27 -1.33 -12.41
N ALA A 176 -8.33 -0.56 -11.32
CA ALA A 176 -7.16 0.10 -10.74
C ALA A 176 -6.13 -0.91 -10.21
N LEU A 177 -6.58 -2.10 -9.79
CA LEU A 177 -5.69 -3.23 -9.49
C LEU A 177 -5.11 -3.83 -10.78
N ALA A 178 -5.97 -4.23 -11.72
CA ALA A 178 -5.56 -5.00 -12.90
C ALA A 178 -4.68 -4.20 -13.89
N TYR A 179 -4.87 -2.88 -13.94
CA TYR A 179 -4.19 -1.99 -14.89
C TYR A 179 -3.57 -0.81 -14.15
N PRO A 180 -2.53 -1.04 -13.32
CA PRO A 180 -1.88 0.02 -12.57
C PRO A 180 -1.23 1.00 -13.55
N ARG A 181 -1.39 2.30 -13.26
CA ARG A 181 -0.77 3.37 -14.05
C ARG A 181 0.26 4.08 -13.19
N LEU A 182 1.49 4.19 -13.68
CA LEU A 182 2.52 4.96 -12.99
C LEU A 182 2.20 6.45 -13.12
N ALA A 183 2.10 7.14 -12.00
CA ALA A 183 1.77 8.56 -11.93
C ALA A 183 3.02 9.44 -11.93
N ALA A 184 4.00 9.09 -11.10
CA ALA A 184 5.23 9.86 -10.92
C ALA A 184 6.30 9.02 -10.20
N ALA A 185 7.55 9.49 -10.23
CA ALA A 185 8.61 8.94 -9.41
C ALA A 185 9.58 10.03 -8.93
N TRP A 186 10.22 9.79 -7.79
CA TRP A 186 11.21 10.66 -7.17
C TRP A 186 12.39 9.84 -6.72
N SER A 187 13.57 10.45 -6.69
CA SER A 187 14.73 9.78 -6.12
C SER A 187 15.70 10.75 -5.47
N THR A 188 16.42 10.27 -4.47
CA THR A 188 17.59 11.01 -3.97
C THR A 188 18.72 10.91 -5.00
N PRO A 189 19.61 11.90 -5.06
CA PRO A 189 20.91 11.70 -5.68
C PRO A 189 21.61 10.50 -5.03
N VAL A 190 22.43 9.78 -5.81
CA VAL A 190 23.32 8.77 -5.26
C VAL A 190 24.42 9.50 -4.52
N ASP A 191 24.41 9.41 -3.19
CA ASP A 191 25.47 9.99 -2.37
C ASP A 191 26.75 9.17 -2.55
N ALA A 192 27.87 9.85 -2.84
CA ALA A 192 29.17 9.21 -3.05
C ALA A 192 29.68 8.45 -1.81
N THR A 193 29.20 8.79 -0.62
CA THR A 193 29.64 8.17 0.65
C THR A 193 28.78 7.00 1.09
N SER A 194 27.46 7.14 1.10
CA SER A 194 26.56 6.02 1.44
C SER A 194 26.29 5.08 0.27
N ARG A 195 26.48 5.54 -0.97
CA ARG A 195 26.04 4.87 -2.21
C ARG A 195 24.57 4.43 -2.17
N GLN A 196 23.79 5.00 -1.26
CA GLN A 196 22.40 4.65 -1.07
C GLN A 196 21.52 5.65 -1.81
N GLN A 197 20.48 5.12 -2.44
CA GLN A 197 19.46 5.88 -3.12
C GLN A 197 18.09 5.49 -2.59
N GLN A 198 17.26 6.49 -2.30
CA GLN A 198 15.85 6.30 -2.02
C GLN A 198 15.06 6.58 -3.28
N VAL A 199 14.12 5.70 -3.62
CA VAL A 199 13.25 5.84 -4.80
C VAL A 199 11.81 5.75 -4.33
N ILE A 200 10.97 6.69 -4.78
CA ILE A 200 9.52 6.63 -4.61
C ILE A 200 8.87 6.53 -5.97
N ILE A 201 7.91 5.62 -6.11
CA ILE A 201 7.08 5.47 -7.31
C ILE A 201 5.62 5.61 -6.87
N ALA A 202 4.90 6.60 -7.40
CA ALA A 202 3.47 6.73 -7.19
C ALA A 202 2.71 5.95 -8.27
N VAL A 203 1.85 5.02 -7.85
CA VAL A 203 0.94 4.28 -8.74
C VAL A 203 -0.46 4.86 -8.58
N ALA A 204 -1.08 5.31 -9.67
CA ALA A 204 -2.43 5.86 -9.65
C ALA A 204 -3.46 4.81 -9.22
N ARG A 205 -4.40 5.24 -8.38
CA ARG A 205 -5.52 4.45 -7.85
C ARG A 205 -6.85 5.14 -8.14
N ASP A 206 -7.94 4.50 -7.74
CA ASP A 206 -9.29 5.08 -7.83
C ASP A 206 -9.44 6.34 -6.95
N GLY A 207 -10.40 7.20 -7.30
CA GLY A 207 -10.69 8.41 -6.53
C GLY A 207 -9.59 9.49 -6.53
N GLY A 208 -8.64 9.43 -7.48
CA GLY A 208 -7.53 10.39 -7.56
C GLY A 208 -6.41 10.13 -6.55
N ARG A 209 -6.45 9.01 -5.84
CA ARG A 209 -5.40 8.58 -4.92
C ARG A 209 -4.20 7.98 -5.65
N VAL A 210 -3.10 7.85 -4.92
CA VAL A 210 -1.90 7.13 -5.35
C VAL A 210 -1.49 6.13 -4.27
N ALA A 211 -0.97 4.98 -4.69
CA ALA A 211 -0.26 4.02 -3.85
C ALA A 211 1.25 4.26 -4.00
N PRO A 212 1.92 4.83 -3.00
CA PRO A 212 3.35 5.05 -3.06
C PRO A 212 4.12 3.77 -2.77
N LEU A 213 5.06 3.42 -3.64
CA LEU A 213 6.09 2.42 -3.39
C LEU A 213 7.38 3.15 -3.02
N LEU A 214 7.88 2.94 -1.80
CA LEU A 214 9.19 3.43 -1.38
C LEU A 214 10.22 2.31 -1.42
N CYS A 215 11.39 2.57 -1.98
CA CYS A 215 12.48 1.61 -2.15
C CYS A 215 13.80 2.22 -1.69
N LEU A 216 14.62 1.39 -1.04
CA LEU A 216 16.00 1.70 -0.68
C LEU A 216 16.93 0.85 -1.55
N ILE A 217 17.73 1.51 -2.39
CA ILE A 217 18.66 0.87 -3.32
C ILE A 217 20.09 1.23 -2.92
N ASP A 218 20.96 0.23 -2.84
CA ASP A 218 22.40 0.45 -2.73
C ASP A 218 23.03 0.31 -4.12
N ASP A 219 23.66 1.38 -4.61
CA ASP A 219 24.42 1.38 -5.84
C ASP A 219 25.83 0.86 -5.58
N ARG A 220 26.08 -0.40 -5.94
CA ARG A 220 27.40 -1.02 -5.81
C ARG A 220 28.13 -0.98 -7.15
N ASP A 221 29.44 -1.20 -7.12
CA ASP A 221 30.23 -1.31 -8.35
C ASP A 221 29.75 -2.49 -9.24
N SER A 222 29.12 -3.50 -8.61
CA SER A 222 28.48 -4.64 -9.28
C SER A 222 27.06 -4.36 -9.80
N GLY A 223 26.54 -3.13 -9.62
CA GLY A 223 25.17 -2.74 -9.96
C GLY A 223 24.27 -2.50 -8.74
N PRO A 224 23.02 -2.02 -8.98
CA PRO A 224 22.08 -1.68 -7.92
C PRO A 224 21.54 -2.92 -7.21
N VAL A 225 21.38 -2.84 -5.89
CA VAL A 225 20.82 -3.91 -5.05
C VAL A 225 19.71 -3.33 -4.16
N LEU A 226 18.52 -3.92 -4.21
CA LEU A 226 17.42 -3.50 -3.33
C LEU A 226 17.73 -3.94 -1.91
N ARG A 227 17.76 -2.99 -0.98
CA ARG A 227 17.93 -3.24 0.46
C ARG A 227 16.62 -3.47 1.16
N ASP A 228 15.63 -2.64 0.84
CA ASP A 228 14.29 -2.77 1.36
C ASP A 228 13.28 -2.04 0.47
N GLY A 229 12.00 -2.31 0.66
CA GLY A 229 10.93 -1.52 0.06
C GLY A 229 9.58 -1.79 0.70
N PHE A 230 8.69 -0.81 0.66
CA PHE A 230 7.36 -0.92 1.25
C PHE A 230 6.34 -0.12 0.46
N PHE A 231 5.10 -0.62 0.42
CA PHE A 231 3.96 0.12 -0.08
C PHE A 231 3.35 0.91 1.07
N LEU A 232 3.19 2.22 0.86
CA LEU A 232 2.45 3.08 1.77
C LEU A 232 0.94 2.95 1.50
N PRO A 233 0.09 3.28 2.48
CA PRO A 233 -1.35 3.36 2.26
C PRO A 233 -1.69 4.27 1.09
N ASP A 234 -2.77 3.93 0.38
CA ASP A 234 -3.29 4.80 -0.68
C ASP A 234 -3.62 6.18 -0.09
N MET A 235 -3.12 7.24 -0.73
CA MET A 235 -3.29 8.62 -0.24
C MET A 235 -3.51 9.57 -1.41
N VAL A 236 -4.22 10.67 -1.17
CA VAL A 236 -4.28 11.80 -2.10
C VAL A 236 -2.91 12.46 -2.31
N PRO A 237 -2.64 13.05 -3.49
CA PRO A 237 -1.37 13.73 -3.77
C PRO A 237 -0.96 14.76 -2.72
N GLY A 238 -1.91 15.54 -2.18
CA GLY A 238 -1.63 16.53 -1.13
C GLY A 238 -1.09 15.91 0.17
N ARG A 239 -1.50 14.69 0.53
CA ARG A 239 -0.94 13.94 1.67
C ARG A 239 0.42 13.36 1.34
N LEU A 240 0.61 12.80 0.13
CA LEU A 240 1.93 12.33 -0.32
C LEU A 240 2.97 13.45 -0.25
N ASP A 241 2.62 14.63 -0.77
CA ASP A 241 3.48 15.80 -0.74
C ASP A 241 3.85 16.19 0.70
N ARG A 242 2.88 16.19 1.61
CA ARG A 242 3.05 16.64 3.00
C ARG A 242 3.76 15.64 3.90
N GLU A 243 3.39 14.37 3.83
CA GLU A 243 3.85 13.32 4.75
C GLU A 243 5.14 12.66 4.28
N VAL A 244 5.40 12.65 2.97
CA VAL A 244 6.53 11.90 2.38
C VAL A 244 7.48 12.85 1.66
N LEU A 245 7.01 13.55 0.63
CA LEU A 245 7.92 14.26 -0.27
C LEU A 245 8.51 15.52 0.36
N ALA A 246 7.77 16.30 1.15
CA ALA A 246 8.29 17.49 1.80
C ALA A 246 9.37 17.16 2.86
N PRO A 247 9.17 16.18 3.77
CA PRO A 247 10.25 15.70 4.64
C PRO A 247 11.47 15.20 3.88
N MET A 248 11.26 14.46 2.78
CA MET A 248 12.36 13.90 2.01
C MET A 248 13.08 14.96 1.15
N ALA A 249 12.38 15.99 0.68
CA ALA A 249 12.98 17.12 -0.01
C ALA A 249 13.92 17.89 0.93
N ALA A 250 13.54 18.05 2.20
CA ALA A 250 14.43 18.59 3.24
C ALA A 250 15.67 17.70 3.47
N ALA A 251 15.54 16.39 3.23
CA ALA A 251 16.64 15.42 3.24
C ALA A 251 17.37 15.29 1.88
N GLY A 252 17.11 16.17 0.91
CA GLY A 252 17.81 16.21 -0.38
C GLY A 252 17.18 15.38 -1.50
N MET A 253 15.99 14.80 -1.31
CA MET A 253 15.22 14.19 -2.40
C MET A 253 14.86 15.23 -3.45
N ARG A 254 15.01 14.86 -4.72
CA ARG A 254 14.64 15.69 -5.86
C ARG A 254 13.63 14.92 -6.71
N ALA A 255 12.78 15.65 -7.41
CA ALA A 255 12.12 15.06 -8.57
C ALA A 255 13.24 14.62 -9.53
N GLY A 256 13.34 13.31 -9.75
CA GLY A 256 14.32 12.77 -10.67
C GLY A 256 13.87 13.01 -12.11
N PRO A 257 14.79 13.20 -13.07
CA PRO A 257 14.46 13.34 -14.49
C PRO A 257 14.07 12.00 -15.17
N SER A 258 14.02 10.89 -14.45
CA SER A 258 13.69 9.56 -14.96
C SER A 258 12.19 9.29 -14.90
N GLY A 259 11.61 8.81 -15.99
CA GLY A 259 10.19 8.45 -16.03
C GLY A 259 9.86 7.42 -14.97
N ALA A 260 8.61 7.41 -14.49
CA ALA A 260 8.20 6.43 -13.48
C ALA A 260 8.42 4.97 -13.93
N ALA A 261 8.41 4.72 -15.25
CA ALA A 261 8.79 3.45 -15.85
C ALA A 261 10.26 3.08 -15.62
N ASP A 262 11.19 4.02 -15.88
CA ASP A 262 12.63 3.81 -15.66
C ASP A 262 12.94 3.57 -14.17
N ALA A 263 12.25 4.31 -13.29
CA ALA A 263 12.36 4.11 -11.85
C ALA A 263 11.89 2.70 -11.45
N LEU A 264 10.77 2.23 -12.01
CA LEU A 264 10.25 0.89 -11.77
C LEU A 264 11.19 -0.19 -12.31
N GLU A 265 11.74 -0.01 -13.51
CA GLU A 265 12.72 -0.93 -14.10
C GLU A 265 14.00 -1.01 -13.24
N ARG A 266 14.47 0.12 -12.72
CA ARG A 266 15.61 0.15 -11.80
C ARG A 266 15.32 -0.58 -10.49
N VAL A 267 14.17 -0.31 -9.87
CA VAL A 267 13.73 -1.02 -8.65
C VAL A 267 13.65 -2.52 -8.91
N TYR A 268 13.08 -2.93 -10.04
CA TYR A 268 12.96 -4.34 -10.40
C TYR A 268 14.32 -5.01 -10.65
N THR A 269 15.23 -4.32 -11.34
CA THR A 269 16.62 -4.77 -11.54
C THR A 269 17.33 -4.96 -10.20
N ALA A 270 17.19 -3.99 -9.29
CA ALA A 270 17.79 -4.03 -7.96
C ALA A 270 17.20 -5.17 -7.10
N LEU A 271 15.88 -5.40 -7.20
CA LEU A 271 15.20 -6.53 -6.56
C LEU A 271 15.74 -7.86 -7.08
N HIS A 272 15.86 -8.02 -8.39
CA HIS A 272 16.36 -9.25 -9.00
C HIS A 272 17.81 -9.54 -8.56
N ALA A 273 18.67 -8.53 -8.55
CA ALA A 273 20.04 -8.66 -8.07
C ALA A 273 20.09 -9.08 -6.59
N ALA A 274 19.26 -8.48 -5.74
CA ALA A 274 19.17 -8.84 -4.32
C ALA A 274 18.75 -10.30 -4.13
N LEU A 275 17.71 -10.75 -4.83
CA LEU A 275 17.19 -12.11 -4.71
C LEU A 275 18.17 -13.17 -5.27
N SER A 276 18.79 -12.90 -6.41
CA SER A 276 19.77 -13.80 -7.03
C SER A 276 21.03 -13.99 -6.16
N ALA A 277 21.36 -13.00 -5.33
CA ALA A 277 22.42 -13.11 -4.33
C ALA A 277 21.98 -13.79 -3.01
N GLY A 278 20.74 -14.29 -2.93
CA GLY A 278 20.18 -14.85 -1.69
C GLY A 278 19.83 -13.80 -0.63
N GLY A 279 19.77 -12.52 -1.01
CA GLY A 279 19.35 -11.43 -0.15
C GLY A 279 17.89 -11.52 0.24
N ARG A 280 17.56 -10.93 1.40
CA ARG A 280 16.18 -10.82 1.90
C ARG A 280 15.74 -9.36 1.85
N ILE A 281 14.45 -9.15 1.61
CA ILE A 281 13.79 -7.86 1.74
C ILE A 281 13.12 -7.83 3.12
N PRO A 282 13.61 -7.03 4.08
CA PRO A 282 13.10 -7.03 5.46
C PRO A 282 11.58 -6.81 5.54
N SER A 283 11.06 -5.87 4.75
CA SER A 283 9.64 -5.53 4.74
C SER A 283 8.72 -6.67 4.25
N GLU A 284 9.25 -7.74 3.63
CA GLU A 284 8.49 -8.94 3.26
C GLU A 284 7.86 -9.64 4.48
N ALA A 285 8.45 -9.46 5.67
CA ALA A 285 7.91 -10.01 6.91
C ALA A 285 6.60 -9.33 7.36
N HIS A 286 6.30 -8.15 6.82
CA HIS A 286 5.16 -7.32 7.22
C HIS A 286 4.12 -7.16 6.10
N GLN A 287 4.55 -7.24 4.83
CA GLN A 287 3.68 -7.12 3.66
C GLN A 287 4.28 -7.88 2.48
N SER A 288 3.47 -8.24 1.48
CA SER A 288 3.89 -9.03 0.30
C SER A 288 4.70 -8.19 -0.73
N VAL A 289 5.77 -7.52 -0.32
CA VAL A 289 6.55 -6.55 -1.13
C VAL A 289 7.03 -7.15 -2.44
N ILE A 290 7.75 -8.27 -2.40
CA ILE A 290 8.37 -8.92 -3.55
C ILE A 290 7.30 -9.28 -4.57
N THR A 291 6.22 -9.90 -4.09
CA THR A 291 5.15 -10.35 -4.98
C THR A 291 4.42 -9.14 -5.60
N ARG A 292 4.15 -8.08 -4.82
CA ARG A 292 3.52 -6.86 -5.32
C ARG A 292 4.42 -6.10 -6.33
N MET A 293 5.73 -6.02 -6.09
CA MET A 293 6.69 -5.41 -7.03
C MET A 293 6.74 -6.17 -8.36
N ARG A 294 6.79 -7.51 -8.32
CA ARG A 294 6.74 -8.35 -9.54
C ARG A 294 5.44 -8.14 -10.32
N ARG A 295 4.31 -8.13 -9.61
CA ARG A 295 2.98 -7.87 -10.20
C ARG A 295 2.93 -6.50 -10.87
N LEU A 296 3.42 -5.45 -10.19
CA LEU A 296 3.47 -4.09 -10.72
C LEU A 296 4.35 -4.02 -11.98
N TYR A 297 5.55 -4.59 -11.95
CA TYR A 297 6.45 -4.61 -13.12
C TYR A 297 5.85 -5.35 -14.31
N ALA A 298 5.26 -6.54 -14.09
CA ALA A 298 4.56 -7.28 -15.13
C ALA A 298 3.43 -6.47 -15.77
N ALA A 299 2.61 -5.82 -14.94
CA ALA A 299 1.45 -5.08 -15.40
C ALA A 299 1.83 -3.81 -16.19
N CYS A 300 3.00 -3.24 -15.94
CA CYS A 300 3.55 -2.12 -16.70
C CYS A 300 4.31 -2.53 -17.98
N GLY A 301 4.22 -3.80 -18.39
CA GLY A 301 4.83 -4.29 -19.64
C GLY A 301 6.24 -4.87 -19.48
N GLY A 302 6.75 -4.99 -18.25
CA GLY A 302 8.01 -5.66 -17.96
C GLY A 302 7.90 -7.19 -18.05
N SER A 303 8.95 -7.87 -18.54
CA SER A 303 8.98 -9.33 -18.55
C SER A 303 9.38 -9.87 -17.18
N CYS A 304 8.47 -10.53 -16.47
CA CYS A 304 8.81 -11.25 -15.24
C CYS A 304 9.42 -12.61 -15.59
N THR A 305 10.75 -12.73 -15.61
CA THR A 305 11.41 -14.03 -15.50
C THR A 305 11.42 -14.43 -14.03
N ASP A 306 10.62 -15.43 -13.66
CA ASP A 306 10.58 -15.94 -12.29
C ASP A 306 11.78 -16.89 -12.07
N PRO A 307 12.75 -16.57 -11.19
CA PRO A 307 13.90 -17.43 -10.95
C PRO A 307 13.53 -18.73 -10.21
N SER A 308 12.30 -18.86 -9.73
CA SER A 308 11.79 -20.09 -9.09
C SER A 308 11.33 -21.16 -10.08
N ALA A 309 11.26 -20.85 -11.39
CA ALA A 309 11.13 -21.84 -12.45
C ALA A 309 12.51 -22.41 -12.81
N GLY A 310 13.21 -22.95 -11.81
CA GLY A 310 14.40 -23.75 -12.03
C GLY A 310 14.00 -25.04 -12.74
N SER A 311 14.39 -25.15 -14.01
CA SER A 311 14.38 -26.38 -14.78
C SER A 311 14.92 -27.53 -13.94
N GLY A 312 14.06 -28.49 -13.62
CA GLY A 312 14.50 -29.80 -13.15
C GLY A 312 15.46 -30.40 -14.18
N PRO A 313 16.47 -31.17 -13.75
CA PRO A 313 17.48 -31.68 -14.67
C PRO A 313 16.80 -32.62 -15.67
N HIS A 314 16.97 -32.33 -16.96
CA HIS A 314 16.94 -33.38 -17.97
C HIS A 314 18.00 -34.41 -17.58
N VAL A 315 17.55 -35.58 -17.14
CA VAL A 315 18.38 -36.78 -17.06
C VAL A 315 17.70 -37.82 -17.92
N GLY A 316 18.43 -38.23 -18.96
CA GLY A 316 18.38 -39.54 -19.64
C GLY A 316 17.03 -40.04 -20.11
#